data_AF-A0A444IW24-F1
#
_entry.id   AF-A0A444IW24-F1
#
_cell.length_a   1.000
_cell.length_b   1.000
_cell.length_c   1.000
_cell.angle_alpha   90.00
_cell.angle_beta   90.00
_cell.angle_gamma   90.00
#
_symmetry.space_group_name_H-M   'P 1'
#
loop_
_entity.id
_entity.type
_entity.pdbx_description
1 polymer ?
#
loop_
_entity_poly.entity_id
_entity_poly.type
_entity_poly.pdbx_seq_one_letter_code
_entity_poly.pdbx_strand_id
1 'polypeptide(L)'
;MEKGSSLFTGLRDKLAGEEKSCFSPLACLSQDSIRRKKENQQGYRQPFAKDADRILHSKAYTRYIDKTQVFSLIDNDHITHRVLHVQLVSRIARTAGHFLGLNEDLIEAIALGHDTGHPPFGHEGEHILDRLCQAHGLPGFHHNIQSVQFLDRIGKKARAGILPFHSCYE
;
A
#
# COMPACT_ATOMS: atom_id res chain seq x y z
N MET A 1 1.69 -12.21 32.21
CA MET A 1 1.58 -11.67 30.84
C MET A 1 0.20 -11.11 30.50
N GLU A 2 -0.82 -11.21 31.36
CA GLU A 2 -2.20 -10.78 31.04
C GLU A 2 -2.45 -9.26 31.11
N LYS A 3 -1.78 -8.54 32.03
CA LYS A 3 -1.99 -7.08 32.19
C LYS A 3 -1.62 -6.25 30.95
N GLY A 4 -0.59 -6.67 30.21
CA GLY A 4 -0.17 -5.98 28.98
C GLY A 4 -1.19 -6.11 27.84
N SER A 5 -1.83 -7.27 27.72
CA SER A 5 -2.89 -7.52 26.73
C SER A 5 -4.09 -6.60 26.95
N SER A 6 -4.52 -6.43 28.19
CA SER A 6 -5.68 -5.60 28.53
C SER A 6 -5.46 -4.11 28.24
N LEU A 7 -4.24 -3.60 28.47
CA LEU A 7 -3.90 -2.19 28.20
C LEU A 7 -3.92 -1.87 26.70
N PHE A 8 -3.35 -2.76 25.87
CA PHE A 8 -3.31 -2.54 24.42
C PHE A 8 -4.68 -2.61 23.77
N THR A 9 -5.58 -3.45 24.27
CA THR A 9 -6.98 -3.48 23.80
C THR A 9 -7.69 -2.17 24.13
N GLY A 10 -7.58 -1.67 25.37
CA GLY A 10 -8.21 -0.41 25.77
C GLY A 10 -7.71 0.81 24.99
N LEU A 11 -6.40 0.86 24.66
CA LEU A 11 -5.84 1.89 23.79
C LEU A 11 -6.41 1.84 22.38
N ARG A 12 -6.61 0.64 21.83
CA ARG A 12 -7.16 0.47 20.48
C ARG A 12 -8.62 0.91 20.41
N ASP A 13 -9.41 0.54 21.41
CA ASP A 13 -10.82 0.95 21.50
C ASP A 13 -10.94 2.47 21.62
N LYS A 14 -10.05 3.10 22.39
CA LYS A 14 -9.96 4.56 22.48
C LYS A 14 -9.65 5.19 21.11
N LEU A 15 -8.62 4.71 20.42
CA LEU A 15 -8.24 5.21 19.10
C LEU A 15 -9.37 5.02 18.07
N ALA A 16 -10.09 3.89 18.10
CA ALA A 16 -11.24 3.66 17.22
C ALA A 16 -12.40 4.63 17.53
N GLY A 17 -12.61 4.96 18.81
CA GLY A 17 -13.58 5.99 19.23
C GLY A 17 -13.19 7.39 18.73
N GLU A 18 -11.90 7.73 18.83
CA GLU A 18 -11.36 8.99 18.32
C GLU A 18 -11.54 9.11 16.80
N GLU A 19 -11.18 8.08 16.02
CA GLU A 19 -11.41 8.03 14.57
C GLU A 19 -12.89 8.28 14.23
N LYS A 20 -13.81 7.58 14.91
CA LYS A 20 -15.25 7.72 14.67
C LYS A 20 -15.79 9.12 14.98
N SER A 21 -15.20 9.81 15.96
CA SER A 21 -15.61 11.17 16.35
C SER A 21 -14.99 12.29 15.51
N CYS A 22 -13.77 12.07 15.01
CA CYS A 22 -12.96 13.11 14.36
C CYS A 22 -12.97 13.03 12.84
N PHE A 23 -13.20 11.85 12.26
CA PHE A 23 -13.19 11.67 10.82
C PHE A 23 -14.51 12.08 10.16
N SER A 24 -14.40 12.45 8.89
CA SER A 24 -15.55 12.72 8.03
C SER A 24 -16.46 11.49 7.92
N PRO A 25 -17.78 11.67 7.76
CA PRO A 25 -18.71 10.55 7.53
C PRO A 25 -18.36 9.67 6.32
N LEU A 26 -17.56 10.20 5.38
CA LEU A 26 -17.10 9.46 4.18
C LEU A 26 -15.76 8.74 4.41
N ALA A 27 -15.12 8.89 5.56
CA ALA A 27 -13.85 8.25 5.86
C ALA A 27 -14.03 6.76 6.16
N CYS A 28 -13.10 5.95 5.68
CA CYS A 28 -13.00 4.55 6.07
C CYS A 28 -12.35 4.43 7.45
N LEU A 29 -13.07 3.91 8.44
CA LEU A 29 -12.54 3.68 9.78
C LEU A 29 -11.64 2.45 9.80
N SER A 30 -10.62 2.45 10.65
CA SER A 30 -9.68 1.34 10.76
C SER A 30 -10.35 0.03 11.21
N GLN A 31 -11.43 0.15 12.00
CA GLN A 31 -12.25 -0.98 12.44
C GLN A 31 -13.05 -1.65 11.31
N ASP A 32 -13.36 -0.91 10.24
CA ASP A 32 -14.14 -1.39 9.10
C ASP A 32 -13.26 -2.07 8.03
N SER A 33 -11.97 -2.27 8.34
CA SER A 33 -11.02 -2.90 7.42
C SER A 33 -11.41 -4.35 7.11
N ILE A 34 -11.64 -4.64 5.83
CA ILE A 34 -11.93 -5.99 5.35
C ILE A 34 -10.62 -6.69 4.99
N ARG A 35 -10.42 -7.90 5.50
CA ARG A 35 -9.20 -8.70 5.30
C ARG A 35 -9.50 -10.02 4.61
N ARG A 36 -8.70 -10.37 3.60
CA ARG A 36 -8.77 -11.70 2.93
C ARG A 36 -8.49 -12.86 3.89
N LYS A 37 -7.65 -12.61 4.90
CA LYS A 37 -7.30 -13.58 5.94
C LYS A 37 -7.46 -12.93 7.31
N LYS A 38 -8.12 -13.63 8.23
CA LYS A 38 -8.27 -13.18 9.62
C LYS A 38 -6.89 -13.09 10.27
N GLU A 39 -6.59 -11.92 10.83
CA GLU A 39 -5.36 -11.68 11.58
C GLU A 39 -5.63 -11.58 13.07
N ASN A 40 -4.68 -12.05 13.86
CA ASN A 40 -4.68 -11.77 15.29
C ASN A 40 -4.34 -10.29 15.49
N GLN A 41 -5.32 -9.52 15.94
CA GLN A 41 -5.10 -8.12 16.26
C GLN A 41 -4.36 -8.01 17.61
N GLN A 42 -3.04 -8.16 17.59
CA GLN A 42 -2.18 -7.93 18.75
C GLN A 42 -1.60 -6.50 18.73
N GLY A 43 -1.37 -5.93 19.92
CA GLY A 43 -0.74 -4.61 20.11
C GLY A 43 -1.72 -3.41 20.07
N TYR A 44 -1.20 -2.18 19.98
CA TYR A 44 -2.03 -0.96 19.93
C TYR A 44 -2.23 -0.40 18.52
N ARG A 45 -1.42 -0.82 17.54
CA ARG A 45 -1.44 -0.27 16.17
C ARG A 45 -2.74 -0.61 15.44
N GLN A 46 -3.30 0.39 14.78
CA GLN A 46 -4.48 0.25 13.91
C GLN A 46 -4.17 -0.63 12.69
N PRO A 47 -5.18 -1.32 12.13
CA PRO A 47 -5.03 -2.15 10.93
C PRO A 47 -4.32 -1.45 9.76
N PHE A 48 -4.68 -0.22 9.41
CA PHE A 48 -4.06 0.48 8.27
C PHE A 48 -2.63 0.96 8.57
N ALA A 49 -2.34 1.40 9.80
CA ALA A 49 -0.97 1.70 10.21
C ALA A 49 -0.04 0.47 10.09
N LYS A 50 -0.56 -0.72 10.44
CA LYS A 50 0.17 -1.99 10.25
C LYS A 50 0.44 -2.30 8.79
N ASP A 51 -0.46 -1.92 7.89
CA ASP A 51 -0.29 -2.12 6.46
C ASP A 51 0.78 -1.22 5.88
N ALA A 52 0.78 0.07 6.24
CA ALA A 52 1.84 0.99 5.87
C ALA A 52 3.21 0.48 6.31
N ASP A 53 3.34 0.05 7.57
CA ASP A 53 4.57 -0.57 8.10
C ASP A 53 4.99 -1.80 7.29
N ARG A 54 4.05 -2.69 6.94
CA ARG A 54 4.33 -3.91 6.16
C ARG A 54 4.83 -3.59 4.77
N ILE A 55 4.24 -2.59 4.12
CA ILE A 55 4.64 -2.16 2.79
C ILE A 55 6.03 -1.54 2.86
N LEU A 56 6.28 -0.65 3.81
CA LEU A 56 7.58 0.00 4.02
C LEU A 56 8.70 -1.02 4.27
N HIS A 57 8.43 -2.08 5.05
CA HIS A 57 9.38 -3.17 5.31
C HIS A 57 9.35 -4.30 4.28
N SER A 58 8.58 -4.15 3.20
CA SER A 58 8.51 -5.15 2.14
C SER A 58 9.76 -5.13 1.27
N LYS A 59 10.12 -6.31 0.73
CA LYS A 59 11.22 -6.40 -0.25
C LYS A 59 10.92 -5.61 -1.54
N ALA A 60 9.65 -5.36 -1.87
CA ALA A 60 9.29 -4.49 -3.00
C ALA A 60 9.75 -3.05 -2.72
N TYR A 61 9.47 -2.55 -1.52
CA TYR A 61 9.87 -1.21 -1.13
C TYR A 61 11.39 -1.06 -1.02
N THR A 62 12.09 -2.05 -0.46
CA THR A 62 13.58 -2.06 -0.43
C THR A 62 14.19 -2.07 -1.84
N ARG A 63 13.56 -2.75 -2.81
CA ARG A 63 14.01 -2.72 -4.22
C ARG A 63 13.88 -1.36 -4.87
N TYR A 64 13.03 -0.45 -4.37
CA TYR A 64 13.03 0.93 -4.84
C TYR A 64 14.28 1.68 -4.40
N ILE A 65 14.80 1.36 -3.21
CA ILE A 65 16.02 1.96 -2.65
C ILE A 65 17.26 1.42 -3.39
N ASP A 66 17.29 0.11 -3.65
CA ASP A 66 18.46 -0.59 -4.21
C ASP A 66 18.54 -0.60 -5.75
N LYS A 67 17.51 -0.13 -6.46
CA LYS A 67 17.59 0.01 -7.93
C LYS A 67 18.45 1.22 -8.29
N THR A 68 19.77 1.03 -8.31
CA THR A 68 20.70 1.92 -9.00
C THR A 68 20.42 1.86 -10.50
N GLN A 69 20.15 3.01 -11.09
CA GLN A 69 19.88 3.15 -12.51
C GLN A 69 21.20 3.04 -13.28
N VAL A 70 21.40 1.94 -14.01
CA VAL A 70 22.34 1.91 -15.12
C VAL A 70 21.62 2.56 -16.30
N PHE A 71 21.74 3.90 -16.38
CA PHE A 71 21.35 4.82 -17.47
C PHE A 71 20.02 4.57 -18.23
N SER A 72 19.14 5.58 -18.25
CA SER A 72 18.18 5.74 -19.36
C SER A 72 18.04 7.21 -19.70
N LEU A 73 18.63 7.58 -20.84
CA LEU A 73 18.53 8.86 -21.53
C LEU A 73 17.14 8.97 -22.18
N ILE A 74 16.17 9.63 -21.54
CA ILE A 74 14.96 10.17 -22.18
C ILE A 74 14.55 11.43 -21.39
N ASP A 75 14.23 12.52 -22.09
CA ASP A 75 13.91 13.89 -21.62
C ASP A 75 12.78 14.06 -20.56
N ASN A 76 12.29 12.98 -19.94
CA ASN A 76 11.27 13.03 -18.88
C ASN A 76 11.88 12.64 -17.52
N ASP A 77 12.35 13.68 -16.83
CA ASP A 77 13.08 13.68 -15.56
C ASP A 77 12.26 13.27 -14.31
N HIS A 78 11.16 12.53 -14.47
CA HIS A 78 10.40 11.97 -13.34
C HIS A 78 11.09 10.76 -12.66
N ILE A 79 12.33 10.49 -13.08
CA ILE A 79 13.07 9.24 -12.88
C ILE A 79 14.00 9.28 -11.67
N THR A 80 14.23 10.40 -11.00
CA THR A 80 15.41 10.46 -10.13
C THR A 80 15.37 9.49 -8.94
N HIS A 81 14.22 9.22 -8.29
CA HIS A 81 14.09 8.06 -7.40
C HIS A 81 12.61 7.68 -7.22
N ARG A 82 12.17 6.48 -7.68
CA ARG A 82 10.78 6.00 -7.45
C ARG A 82 10.39 6.01 -5.97
N VAL A 83 11.34 5.82 -5.05
CA VAL A 83 11.15 6.02 -3.61
C VAL A 83 10.67 7.44 -3.31
N LEU A 84 11.34 8.46 -3.85
CA LEU A 84 10.99 9.86 -3.62
C LEU A 84 9.63 10.19 -4.21
N HIS A 85 9.32 9.66 -5.40
CA HIS A 85 7.98 9.81 -6.00
C HIS A 85 6.90 9.27 -5.05
N VAL A 86 7.04 8.02 -4.60
CA VAL A 86 6.09 7.36 -3.70
C VAL A 86 5.97 8.09 -2.35
N GLN A 87 7.08 8.59 -1.80
CA GLN A 87 7.09 9.38 -0.58
C GLN A 87 6.41 10.74 -0.73
N LEU A 88 6.63 11.43 -1.86
CA LEU A 88 5.98 12.70 -2.16
C LEU A 88 4.48 12.52 -2.36
N VAL A 89 4.06 11.49 -3.10
CA VAL A 89 2.65 11.13 -3.27
C VAL A 89 2.00 10.86 -1.92
N SER A 90 2.64 10.05 -1.06
CA SER A 90 2.15 9.80 0.31
C SER A 90 1.97 11.09 1.10
N ARG A 91 2.98 11.98 1.08
CA ARG A 91 2.93 13.23 1.84
C ARG A 91 1.81 14.16 1.37
N ILE A 92 1.65 14.34 0.06
CA ILE A 92 0.61 15.19 -0.53
C ILE A 92 -0.76 14.59 -0.24
N ALA A 93 -0.93 13.29 -0.47
CA ALA A 93 -2.21 12.60 -0.26
C ALA A 93 -2.65 12.64 1.21
N ARG A 94 -1.73 12.42 2.16
CA ARG A 94 -2.03 12.54 3.60
C ARG A 94 -2.43 13.97 3.99
N THR A 95 -1.75 14.96 3.42
CA THR A 95 -2.09 16.37 3.66
C THR A 95 -3.51 16.68 3.19
N ALA A 96 -3.88 16.22 1.99
CA ALA A 96 -5.25 16.34 1.49
C ALA A 96 -6.24 15.57 2.37
N GLY A 97 -5.89 14.34 2.78
CA GLY A 97 -6.69 13.52 3.68
C GLY A 97 -6.95 14.19 5.03
N HIS A 98 -5.94 14.82 5.61
CA HIS A 98 -6.02 15.55 6.87
C HIS A 98 -7.08 16.66 6.80
N PHE A 99 -7.03 17.52 5.77
CA PHE A 99 -8.01 18.59 5.59
C PHE A 99 -9.43 18.10 5.31
N LEU A 100 -9.57 16.89 4.77
CA LEU A 100 -10.85 16.26 4.49
C LEU A 100 -11.34 15.36 5.64
N GLY A 101 -10.59 15.23 6.73
CA GLY A 101 -10.91 14.33 7.83
C GLY A 101 -10.94 12.86 7.42
N LEU A 102 -10.07 12.44 6.49
CA LEU A 102 -9.95 11.07 6.02
C LEU A 102 -8.89 10.30 6.81
N ASN A 103 -8.92 8.98 6.67
CA ASN A 103 -7.96 8.10 7.34
C ASN A 103 -6.57 8.21 6.68
N GLU A 104 -5.67 8.94 7.33
CA GLU A 104 -4.30 9.17 6.84
C GLU A 104 -3.48 7.87 6.74
N ASP A 105 -3.66 6.92 7.67
CA ASP A 105 -2.94 5.65 7.66
C ASP A 105 -3.32 4.79 6.44
N LEU A 106 -4.61 4.79 6.08
CA LEU A 106 -5.08 4.13 4.86
C LEU A 106 -4.51 4.80 3.60
N ILE A 107 -4.54 6.13 3.56
CA ILE A 107 -3.99 6.90 2.44
C ILE A 107 -2.50 6.61 2.25
N GLU A 108 -1.74 6.58 3.35
CA GLU A 108 -0.33 6.24 3.33
C GLU A 108 -0.09 4.82 2.83
N ALA A 109 -0.83 3.83 3.34
CA ALA A 109 -0.70 2.45 2.89
C ALA A 109 -0.96 2.31 1.39
N ILE A 110 -1.99 2.98 0.86
CA ILE A 110 -2.30 2.98 -0.57
C ILE A 110 -1.17 3.66 -1.36
N ALA A 111 -0.73 4.85 -0.94
CA ALA A 111 0.32 5.60 -1.61
C ALA A 111 1.64 4.84 -1.63
N LEU A 112 2.04 4.18 -0.54
CA LEU A 112 3.26 3.37 -0.50
C LEU A 112 3.15 2.11 -1.38
N GLY A 113 1.94 1.54 -1.48
CA GLY A 113 1.68 0.29 -2.19
C GLY A 113 1.44 0.43 -3.69
N HIS A 114 0.95 1.59 -4.17
CA HIS A 114 0.43 1.74 -5.53
C HIS A 114 1.45 1.39 -6.61
N ASP A 115 2.70 1.80 -6.38
CA ASP A 115 3.75 1.71 -7.39
C ASP A 115 4.49 0.37 -7.37
N THR A 116 4.26 -0.50 -6.37
CA THR A 116 5.07 -1.69 -6.03
C THR A 116 5.24 -2.74 -7.14
N GLY A 117 4.35 -2.75 -8.13
CA GLY A 117 4.31 -3.70 -9.23
C GLY A 117 5.00 -3.26 -10.52
N HIS A 118 5.57 -2.04 -10.57
CA HIS A 118 6.13 -1.53 -11.82
C HIS A 118 7.31 -2.34 -12.34
N PRO A 119 7.30 -2.72 -13.64
CA PRO A 119 8.41 -3.41 -14.26
C PRO A 119 9.65 -2.50 -14.37
N PRO A 120 10.83 -3.10 -14.66
CA PRO A 120 11.98 -2.34 -15.15
C PRO A 120 11.60 -1.49 -16.37
N PHE A 121 12.29 -0.36 -16.59
CA PHE A 121 12.05 0.55 -17.72
C PHE A 121 10.66 1.25 -17.76
N GLY A 122 9.90 1.21 -16.67
CA GLY A 122 8.65 1.99 -16.56
C GLY A 122 7.58 1.53 -17.55
N HIS A 123 6.87 2.49 -18.15
CA HIS A 123 5.77 2.22 -19.09
C HIS A 123 6.22 1.44 -20.32
N GLU A 124 7.42 1.67 -20.83
CA GLU A 124 7.96 0.87 -21.94
C GLU A 124 8.10 -0.60 -21.58
N GLY A 125 8.57 -0.88 -20.36
CA GLY A 125 8.62 -2.25 -19.83
C GLY A 125 7.24 -2.89 -19.69
N GLU A 126 6.24 -2.11 -19.28
CA GLU A 126 4.84 -2.54 -19.18
C GLU A 126 4.27 -2.88 -20.57
N HIS A 127 4.44 -2.01 -21.56
CA HIS A 127 3.97 -2.24 -22.94
C HIS A 127 4.63 -3.45 -23.61
N ILE A 128 5.92 -3.70 -23.34
CA ILE A 128 6.62 -4.88 -23.85
C ILE A 128 6.07 -6.14 -23.18
N LEU A 129 5.92 -6.14 -21.85
CA LEU A 129 5.37 -7.29 -21.13
C LEU A 129 3.93 -7.60 -21.53
N ASP A 130 3.10 -6.57 -21.72
CA ASP A 130 1.71 -6.74 -22.14
C ASP A 130 1.62 -7.39 -23.53
N ARG A 131 2.40 -6.90 -24.50
CA ARG A 131 2.49 -7.51 -25.83
C ARG A 131 2.96 -8.97 -25.78
N LEU A 132 3.95 -9.28 -24.94
CA LEU A 132 4.44 -10.65 -24.78
C LEU A 132 3.38 -11.56 -24.14
N CYS A 133 2.69 -11.08 -23.11
CA CYS A 133 1.58 -11.80 -22.49
C CYS A 133 0.50 -12.15 -23.51
N GLN A 134 0.05 -11.17 -24.30
CA GLN A 134 -0.95 -11.38 -25.35
C GLN A 134 -0.47 -12.35 -26.43
N ALA A 135 0.80 -12.24 -26.87
CA ALA A 135 1.39 -13.15 -27.85
C ALA A 135 1.43 -14.61 -27.37
N HIS A 136 1.48 -14.83 -26.06
CA HIS A 136 1.47 -16.16 -25.44
C HIS A 136 0.08 -16.61 -24.93
N GLY A 137 -0.99 -15.88 -25.25
CA GLY A 137 -2.36 -16.21 -24.81
C GLY A 137 -2.59 -16.01 -23.32
N LEU A 138 -1.75 -15.20 -22.65
CA LEU A 138 -1.89 -14.84 -21.24
C LEU A 138 -2.69 -13.53 -21.10
N PRO A 139 -3.29 -13.27 -19.92
CA PRO A 139 -3.89 -11.97 -19.62
C PRO A 139 -2.88 -10.82 -19.74
N GLY A 140 -3.35 -9.65 -20.15
CA GLY A 140 -2.52 -8.46 -20.29
C GLY A 140 -1.77 -8.07 -19.01
N PHE A 141 -0.60 -7.45 -19.18
CA PHE A 141 0.24 -7.05 -18.06
C PHE A 141 -0.09 -5.62 -17.64
N HIS A 142 -0.49 -5.45 -16.38
CA HIS A 142 -0.73 -4.14 -15.79
C HIS A 142 -0.03 -4.00 -14.45
N HIS A 143 0.74 -2.93 -14.28
CA HIS A 143 1.56 -2.72 -13.08
C HIS A 143 0.71 -2.61 -11.81
N ASN A 144 -0.48 -2.02 -11.86
CA ASN A 144 -1.39 -1.88 -10.72
C ASN A 144 -1.90 -3.25 -10.23
N ILE A 145 -2.27 -4.14 -11.14
CA ILE A 145 -2.64 -5.52 -10.82
C ILE A 145 -1.43 -6.25 -10.24
N GLN A 146 -0.25 -6.04 -10.81
CA GLN A 146 0.99 -6.61 -10.32
C GLN A 146 1.35 -6.10 -8.92
N SER A 147 1.07 -4.83 -8.59
CA SER A 147 1.24 -4.27 -7.23
C SER A 147 0.42 -5.06 -6.22
N VAL A 148 -0.86 -5.31 -6.52
CA VAL A 148 -1.75 -6.12 -5.67
C VAL A 148 -1.23 -7.55 -5.55
N GLN A 149 -0.88 -8.19 -6.66
CA GLN A 149 -0.34 -9.56 -6.65
C GLN A 149 0.96 -9.67 -5.85
N PHE A 150 1.83 -8.67 -5.93
CA PHE A 150 3.09 -8.67 -5.21
C PHE A 150 2.86 -8.58 -3.70
N LEU A 151 2.01 -7.65 -3.27
CA LEU A 151 1.65 -7.47 -1.86
C LEU A 151 0.90 -8.70 -1.30
N ASP A 152 0.06 -9.36 -2.09
CA ASP A 152 -0.75 -10.51 -1.65
C ASP A 152 0.03 -11.84 -1.67
N ARG A 153 0.86 -12.09 -2.69
CA ARG A 153 1.47 -13.42 -2.93
C ARG A 153 2.99 -13.48 -2.75
N ILE A 154 3.71 -12.41 -3.11
CA ILE A 154 5.20 -12.45 -3.22
C ILE A 154 5.86 -11.90 -1.95
N GLY A 155 5.20 -10.96 -1.26
CA GLY A 155 5.58 -10.48 0.06
C GLY A 155 5.35 -11.52 1.18
N LYS A 156 6.01 -12.68 1.15
CA LYS A 156 5.85 -13.78 2.13
C LYS A 156 6.12 -13.44 3.62
N LYS A 157 6.43 -12.18 3.96
CA LYS A 157 6.43 -11.66 5.35
C LYS A 157 5.16 -10.87 5.72
N ALA A 158 4.38 -10.37 4.75
CA ALA A 158 3.08 -9.75 4.96
C ALA A 158 1.99 -10.82 4.82
N ARG A 159 1.80 -11.64 5.85
CA ARG A 159 0.92 -12.82 5.80
C ARG A 159 -0.58 -12.51 5.99
N ALA A 160 -0.99 -11.30 5.67
CA ALA A 160 -2.39 -10.98 5.43
C ALA A 160 -2.56 -9.94 4.35
N GLY A 161 -3.49 -10.24 3.45
CA GLY A 161 -3.91 -9.36 2.37
C GLY A 161 -4.15 -7.95 2.90
N ILE A 162 -3.33 -7.05 2.39
CA ILE A 162 -3.15 -5.69 2.90
C ILE A 162 -4.36 -4.81 2.52
N LEU A 163 -5.19 -5.19 1.55
CA LEU A 163 -6.20 -4.26 1.02
C LEU A 163 -7.53 -4.93 0.60
N PRO A 164 -8.69 -4.30 0.86
CA PRO A 164 -9.99 -4.74 0.37
C PRO A 164 -10.28 -4.15 -1.01
N PHE A 165 -9.46 -4.47 -2.02
CA PHE A 165 -9.67 -3.93 -3.39
C PHE A 165 -10.76 -4.66 -4.20
N HIS A 166 -11.58 -5.52 -3.59
CA HIS A 166 -12.51 -6.34 -4.36
C HIS A 166 -13.79 -5.61 -4.79
N SER A 167 -14.09 -4.42 -4.25
CA SER A 167 -15.37 -3.72 -4.47
C SER A 167 -15.37 -2.70 -5.62
N CYS A 168 -14.26 -2.48 -6.33
CA CYS A 168 -14.17 -1.40 -7.34
C CYS A 168 -13.94 -1.89 -8.78
N TYR A 169 -14.01 -3.19 -9.04
CA TYR A 169 -13.78 -3.79 -10.36
C TYR A 169 -14.80 -4.89 -10.68
N GLU A 170 -16.08 -4.63 -10.35
CA GLU A 170 -17.22 -5.27 -11.01
C GLU A 170 -17.98 -4.21 -11.81
#